data_AF-A0AA85BZW7-F1
#
_entry.id   AF-A0AA85BZW7-F1
#
_cell.length_a   1.000
_cell.length_b   1.000
_cell.length_c   1.000
_cell.angle_alpha   90.00
_cell.angle_beta   90.00
_cell.angle_gamma   90.00
#
_symmetry.space_group_name_H-M   'P 1'
#
loop_
_entity.id
_entity.type
_entity.pdbx_description
1 polymer ?
#
loop_
_entity_poly.entity_id
_entity_poly.type
_entity_poly.pdbx_seq_one_letter_code
_entity_poly.pdbx_strand_id
1 'polypeptide(L)'
;MIWNNTMNISQKFSRLFKTLGKLSYRQVNTLSDDINQVVLLGKVTFLHLGESANGKNVYASIGLVTKNNYMTANGYSSTLAFHNVFVFKQSFVDKVKHLTKGDRLCVIGQLNSYSNPNGYWRSSVTAEIVSPLIGLSTVDTDDDIQAEKVEDDEEILTDEMNDKFDAEK
;
A
#
# COMPACT_ATOMS: atom_id res chain seq x y z
N MET A 1 60.57 18.39 -2.97
CA MET A 1 60.84 18.05 -1.56
C MET A 1 59.52 17.52 -0.99
N ILE A 2 59.36 16.20 -0.91
CA ILE A 2 58.09 15.54 -0.56
C ILE A 2 58.30 14.86 0.80
N TRP A 3 57.55 15.29 1.81
CA TRP A 3 57.54 14.68 3.14
C TRP A 3 56.65 13.43 3.13
N ASN A 4 57.26 12.25 3.29
CA ASN A 4 56.53 11.00 3.55
C ASN A 4 56.38 10.81 5.05
N ASN A 5 55.24 11.22 5.61
CA ASN A 5 54.83 10.79 6.95
C ASN A 5 54.29 9.36 6.86
N THR A 6 55.12 8.38 7.23
CA THR A 6 54.68 7.00 7.45
C THR A 6 54.05 6.91 8.84
N MET A 7 52.71 6.96 8.90
CA MET A 7 51.96 6.58 10.10
C MET A 7 52.18 5.09 10.36
N ASN A 8 52.87 4.77 11.45
CA ASN A 8 53.05 3.40 11.93
C ASN A 8 51.73 2.88 12.53
N ILE A 9 50.87 2.32 11.69
CA ILE A 9 49.65 1.64 12.13
C ILE A 9 50.06 0.32 12.78
N SER A 10 49.81 0.22 14.09
CA SER A 10 50.07 -0.95 14.92
C SER A 10 49.64 -2.26 14.25
N GLN A 11 50.53 -3.26 14.24
CA GLN A 11 50.29 -4.60 13.72
C GLN A 11 49.05 -5.30 14.34
N LYS A 12 48.55 -4.83 15.49
CA LYS A 12 47.33 -5.34 16.12
C LYS A 12 46.05 -4.97 15.33
N PHE A 13 46.01 -3.83 14.63
CA PHE A 13 44.86 -3.47 13.79
C PHE A 13 44.81 -4.28 12.48
N SER A 14 45.96 -4.70 11.95
CA SER A 14 46.04 -5.50 10.72
C SER A 14 45.39 -6.89 10.86
N ARG A 15 45.20 -7.39 12.09
CA ARG A 15 44.54 -8.68 12.35
C ARG A 15 43.01 -8.58 12.36
N LEU A 16 42.44 -7.41 12.65
CA LEU A 16 40.98 -7.22 12.59
C LEU A 16 40.44 -7.21 11.15
N PHE A 17 41.26 -6.80 10.18
CA PHE A 17 40.87 -6.75 8.77
C PHE A 17 41.15 -8.04 7.98
N LYS A 18 41.82 -9.03 8.59
CA LYS A 18 42.10 -10.33 7.94
C LYS A 18 40.99 -11.37 8.10
N THR A 19 39.99 -11.10 8.95
CA THR A 19 38.76 -11.89 9.08
C THR A 19 37.56 -11.29 8.35
N LEU A 20 37.75 -10.18 7.60
CA LEU A 20 36.87 -9.89 6.47
C LEU A 20 37.36 -10.75 5.30
N GLY A 21 37.06 -12.04 5.40
CA GLY A 21 37.12 -12.92 4.24
C GLY A 21 36.38 -12.23 3.10
N LYS A 22 36.93 -12.34 1.89
CA LYS A 22 36.22 -12.04 0.65
C LYS A 22 34.80 -12.60 0.77
N LEU A 23 33.83 -11.75 1.09
CA LEU A 23 32.43 -12.05 0.93
C LEU A 23 32.27 -12.17 -0.58
N SER A 24 32.34 -13.41 -1.05
CA SER A 24 31.96 -13.79 -2.39
C SER A 24 30.60 -13.16 -2.63
N TYR A 25 30.54 -12.20 -3.56
CA TYR A 25 29.29 -11.59 -4.02
C TYR A 25 28.35 -12.62 -4.71
N ARG A 26 28.75 -13.89 -4.75
CA ARG A 26 27.92 -14.99 -5.22
C ARG A 26 27.20 -15.66 -4.06
N GLN A 27 25.87 -15.50 -4.12
CA GLN A 27 24.81 -16.34 -3.54
C GLN A 27 24.14 -15.79 -2.28
N VAL A 28 23.49 -14.61 -2.37
CA VAL A 28 22.63 -14.06 -1.28
C VAL A 28 21.19 -13.77 -1.73
N ASN A 29 20.83 -13.99 -3.00
CA ASN A 29 19.43 -13.92 -3.42
C ASN A 29 18.83 -15.32 -3.36
N THR A 30 18.55 -15.80 -2.15
CA THR A 30 17.54 -16.85 -2.00
C THR A 30 16.18 -16.16 -2.02
N LEU A 31 15.16 -16.77 -2.64
CA LEU A 31 13.78 -16.24 -2.63
C LEU A 31 13.24 -15.96 -1.22
N SER A 32 13.91 -16.48 -0.17
CA SER A 32 13.54 -16.32 1.23
C SER A 32 14.08 -15.04 1.88
N ASP A 33 15.00 -14.31 1.23
CA ASP A 33 15.64 -13.11 1.78
C ASP A 33 15.03 -11.81 1.23
N ASP A 34 14.06 -11.91 0.31
CA ASP A 34 13.40 -10.75 -0.29
C ASP A 34 12.42 -10.08 0.69
N ILE A 35 12.59 -8.78 0.89
CA ILE A 35 11.78 -7.99 1.82
C ILE A 35 10.63 -7.32 1.06
N ASN A 36 9.40 -7.71 1.40
CA ASN A 36 8.19 -7.02 0.96
C ASN A 36 7.34 -6.68 2.18
N GLN A 37 7.56 -5.50 2.75
CA GLN A 37 6.80 -5.01 3.89
C GLN A 37 6.38 -3.56 3.67
N VAL A 38 5.11 -3.28 3.95
CA VAL A 38 4.51 -1.96 3.93
C VAL A 38 3.86 -1.71 5.29
N VAL A 39 4.07 -0.51 5.81
CA VAL A 39 3.38 -0.01 7.01
C VAL A 39 2.59 1.24 6.62
N LEU A 40 1.27 1.19 6.77
CA LEU A 40 0.37 2.31 6.53
C LEU A 40 -0.33 2.72 7.82
N LEU A 41 -0.46 4.03 8.02
CA LEU A 41 -1.32 4.62 9.02
C LEU A 41 -2.17 5.68 8.34
N GLY A 42 -3.48 5.44 8.24
CA GLY A 42 -4.36 6.30 7.45
C GLY A 42 -5.79 6.32 7.96
N LYS A 43 -6.63 7.05 7.24
CA LYS A 43 -8.09 7.08 7.46
C LYS A 43 -8.77 6.13 6.47
N VAL A 44 -9.77 5.39 6.95
CA VAL A 44 -10.62 4.53 6.13
C VAL A 44 -11.49 5.39 5.23
N THR A 45 -11.49 5.12 3.92
CA THR A 45 -12.37 5.79 2.94
C THR A 45 -13.60 4.95 2.61
N PHE A 46 -13.44 3.63 2.54
CA PHE A 46 -14.52 2.66 2.40
C PHE A 46 -14.14 1.31 3.03
N LEU A 47 -15.14 0.50 3.33
CA LEU A 47 -15.00 -0.90 3.75
C LEU A 47 -16.04 -1.73 2.98
N HIS A 48 -15.58 -2.81 2.33
CA HIS A 48 -16.43 -3.80 1.70
C HIS A 48 -16.08 -5.19 2.22
N LEU A 49 -17.08 -5.94 2.66
CA LEU A 49 -16.92 -7.36 3.03
C LEU A 49 -17.34 -8.20 1.83
N GLY A 50 -16.42 -9.03 1.36
CA GLY A 50 -16.67 -9.97 0.27
C GLY A 50 -16.55 -11.41 0.74
N GLU A 51 -17.14 -12.33 -0.01
CA GLU A 51 -16.98 -13.76 0.21
C GLU A 51 -15.90 -14.31 -0.74
N SER A 52 -15.08 -15.23 -0.23
CA SER A 52 -14.16 -16.00 -1.05
C SER A 52 -14.93 -16.90 -2.01
N ALA A 53 -14.32 -17.29 -3.13
CA ALA A 53 -14.93 -18.15 -4.15
C ALA A 53 -15.44 -19.51 -3.60
N ASN A 54 -14.96 -19.94 -2.43
CA ASN A 54 -15.40 -21.14 -1.74
C ASN A 54 -16.59 -20.93 -0.76
N GLY A 55 -17.13 -19.71 -0.68
CA GLY A 55 -18.28 -19.32 0.15
C GLY A 55 -18.10 -19.46 1.66
N LYS A 56 -16.90 -19.85 2.13
CA LYS A 56 -16.64 -20.14 3.56
C LYS A 56 -15.89 -19.04 4.27
N ASN A 57 -15.06 -18.30 3.55
CA ASN A 57 -14.21 -17.28 4.14
C ASN A 57 -14.68 -15.89 3.71
N VAL A 58 -14.84 -14.99 4.66
CA VAL A 58 -15.11 -13.57 4.40
C VAL A 58 -13.76 -12.84 4.36
N TYR A 59 -13.60 -11.93 3.41
CA TYR A 59 -12.47 -11.00 3.35
C TYR A 59 -12.97 -9.56 3.46
N ALA A 60 -12.11 -8.67 3.93
CA ALA A 60 -12.38 -7.22 3.92
C ALA A 60 -11.50 -6.53 2.88
N SER A 61 -12.12 -5.71 2.04
CA SER A 61 -11.48 -4.74 1.15
C SER A 61 -11.66 -3.35 1.74
N ILE A 62 -10.56 -2.67 2.03
CA ILE A 62 -10.53 -1.39 2.74
C ILE A 62 -9.83 -0.37 1.86
N GLY A 63 -10.50 0.74 1.59
CA GLY A 63 -9.85 1.93 1.07
C GLY A 63 -9.20 2.68 2.22
N LEU A 64 -7.91 3.02 2.08
CA LEU A 64 -7.15 3.76 3.09
C LEU A 64 -6.50 4.97 2.44
N VAL A 65 -6.63 6.15 3.05
CA VAL A 65 -5.97 7.37 2.59
C VAL A 65 -4.88 7.79 3.57
N THR A 66 -3.72 8.14 3.04
CA THR A 66 -2.58 8.70 3.78
C THR A 66 -2.25 10.10 3.26
N LYS A 67 -1.92 11.03 4.15
CA LYS A 67 -1.47 12.38 3.79
C LYS A 67 0.05 12.44 3.81
N ASN A 68 0.64 12.85 2.69
CA ASN A 68 2.07 13.09 2.55
C ASN A 68 2.31 14.59 2.59
N ASN A 69 3.08 15.06 3.56
CA ASN A 69 3.53 16.45 3.62
C ASN A 69 4.97 16.54 3.11
N TYR A 70 5.26 17.52 2.27
CA TYR A 70 6.59 17.70 1.70
C TYR A 70 6.91 19.19 1.54
N MET A 71 8.20 19.52 1.51
CA MET A 71 8.68 20.89 1.35
C MET A 71 8.87 21.21 -0.13
N THR A 72 8.40 22.38 -0.56
CA THR A 72 8.59 22.94 -1.90
C THR A 72 9.38 24.25 -1.81
N ALA A 73 9.78 24.82 -2.96
CA ALA A 73 10.43 26.14 -3.01
C ALA A 73 9.56 27.26 -2.41
N ASN A 74 8.23 27.10 -2.39
CA ASN A 74 7.27 28.10 -1.91
C ASN A 74 6.74 27.78 -0.49
N GLY A 75 7.30 26.77 0.20
CA GLY A 75 6.86 26.33 1.52
C GLY A 75 6.33 24.89 1.56
N TYR A 76 5.64 24.53 2.64
CA TYR A 76 5.06 23.20 2.80
C TYR A 76 3.85 22.98 1.89
N SER A 77 3.78 21.81 1.27
CA SER A 77 2.64 21.32 0.51
C SER A 77 2.25 19.93 0.99
N SER A 78 1.08 19.47 0.56
CA SER A 78 0.59 18.14 0.90
C SER A 78 -0.10 17.47 -0.28
N THR A 79 0.01 16.16 -0.35
CA THR A 79 -0.73 15.33 -1.30
C THR A 79 -1.37 14.15 -0.58
N LEU A 80 -2.40 13.57 -1.18
CA LEU A 80 -3.09 12.38 -0.68
C LEU A 80 -2.67 11.17 -1.51
N ALA A 81 -2.44 10.04 -0.83
CA ALA A 81 -2.24 8.76 -1.48
C ALA A 81 -3.36 7.80 -1.05
N PHE A 82 -3.97 7.15 -2.03
CA PHE A 82 -5.07 6.21 -1.85
C PHE A 82 -4.57 4.78 -2.03
N HIS A 83 -4.91 3.91 -1.09
CA HIS A 83 -4.46 2.53 -1.02
C HIS A 83 -5.65 1.60 -0.94
N ASN A 84 -5.60 0.48 -1.65
CA ASN A 84 -6.52 -0.63 -1.47
C ASN A 84 -5.86 -1.69 -0.59
N VAL A 85 -6.50 -2.02 0.52
CA VAL A 85 -6.01 -3.00 1.51
C VAL A 85 -6.94 -4.19 1.56
N PHE A 86 -6.40 -5.40 1.43
CA PHE A 86 -7.15 -6.65 1.57
C PHE A 86 -6.77 -7.36 2.87
N VAL A 87 -7.78 -7.79 3.62
CA VAL A 87 -7.63 -8.55 4.87
C VAL A 87 -8.31 -9.91 4.69
N PHE A 88 -7.52 -10.98 4.70
CA PHE A 88 -8.02 -12.35 4.50
C PHE A 88 -8.07 -13.18 5.78
N LYS A 89 -7.24 -12.88 6.78
CA LYS A 89 -7.22 -13.64 8.03
C LYS A 89 -8.47 -13.28 8.84
N GLN A 90 -9.33 -14.26 9.11
CA GLN A 90 -10.62 -14.03 9.75
C GLN A 90 -10.53 -13.28 11.08
N SER A 91 -9.54 -13.59 11.92
CA SER A 91 -9.30 -12.89 13.20
C SER A 91 -9.04 -11.39 13.04
N PHE A 92 -8.54 -10.97 11.88
CA PHE A 92 -8.35 -9.55 11.54
C PHE A 92 -9.58 -8.96 10.88
N VAL A 93 -10.28 -9.72 10.04
CA VAL A 93 -11.60 -9.33 9.50
C VAL A 93 -12.57 -8.99 10.63
N ASP A 94 -12.63 -9.82 11.67
CA ASP A 94 -13.49 -9.58 12.83
C ASP A 94 -13.16 -8.30 13.61
N LYS A 95 -11.91 -7.82 13.54
CA LYS A 95 -11.49 -6.55 14.16
C LYS A 95 -11.88 -5.34 13.32
N VAL A 96 -11.89 -5.47 11.99
CA VAL A 96 -12.06 -4.33 11.07
C VAL A 96 -13.46 -4.23 10.48
N LYS A 97 -14.31 -5.26 10.64
CA LYS A 97 -15.67 -5.30 10.08
C LYS A 97 -16.60 -4.20 10.59
N HIS A 98 -16.24 -3.53 11.68
CA HIS A 98 -17.00 -2.43 12.27
C HIS A 98 -16.45 -1.04 11.91
N LEU A 99 -15.37 -0.97 11.12
CA LEU A 99 -14.80 0.30 10.71
C LEU A 99 -15.75 1.05 9.77
N THR A 100 -15.75 2.35 9.91
CA THR A 100 -16.52 3.31 9.13
C THR A 100 -15.59 4.32 8.46
N LYS A 101 -16.12 5.07 7.49
CA LYS A 101 -15.37 6.13 6.83
C LYS A 101 -14.89 7.15 7.87
N GLY A 102 -13.60 7.48 7.83
CA GLY A 102 -12.95 8.40 8.76
C GLY A 102 -12.21 7.71 9.91
N ASP A 103 -12.53 6.45 10.23
CA ASP A 103 -11.82 5.69 11.25
C ASP A 103 -10.35 5.54 10.90
N ARG A 104 -9.49 5.54 11.92
CA ARG A 104 -8.04 5.42 11.74
C ARG A 104 -7.63 3.97 11.84
N LEU A 105 -6.79 3.54 10.91
CA LEU A 105 -6.32 2.18 10.81
C LEU A 105 -4.81 2.14 10.58
N CYS A 106 -4.11 1.35 11.39
CA CYS A 106 -2.75 0.92 11.11
C CYS A 106 -2.79 -0.44 10.42
N VAL A 107 -2.02 -0.55 9.34
CA VAL A 107 -1.87 -1.77 8.53
C VAL A 107 -0.39 -2.08 8.41
N ILE A 108 -0.01 -3.32 8.69
CA ILE A 108 1.28 -3.89 8.31
C ILE A 108 0.97 -5.03 7.35
N GLY A 109 1.63 -5.06 6.21
CA GLY A 109 1.35 -6.03 5.19
C GLY A 109 2.37 -6.04 4.08
N GLN A 110 1.99 -6.62 2.95
CA GLN A 110 2.85 -6.80 1.78
C GLN A 110 2.21 -6.10 0.58
N LEU A 111 3.05 -5.49 -0.26
CA LEU A 111 2.59 -4.89 -1.52
C LEU A 111 2.38 -5.98 -2.56
N ASN A 112 1.24 -5.95 -3.23
CA ASN A 112 0.88 -6.87 -4.30
C ASN A 112 0.43 -6.09 -5.53
N SER A 113 0.62 -6.69 -6.70
CA SER A 113 0.10 -6.17 -7.97
C SER A 113 -0.74 -7.24 -8.66
N TYR A 114 -1.86 -6.82 -9.24
CA TYR A 114 -2.78 -7.71 -9.94
C TYR A 114 -3.35 -7.01 -11.17
N SER A 115 -3.64 -7.77 -12.22
CA SER A 115 -4.38 -7.26 -13.37
C SER A 115 -5.87 -7.18 -13.02
N ASN A 116 -6.49 -6.03 -13.29
CA ASN A 116 -7.95 -5.94 -13.27
C ASN A 116 -8.55 -6.61 -14.53
N PRO A 117 -9.87 -6.86 -14.56
CA PRO A 117 -10.54 -7.44 -15.73
C PRO A 117 -10.37 -6.65 -17.03
N ASN A 118 -10.11 -5.35 -16.93
CA ASN A 118 -9.91 -4.44 -18.07
C ASN A 118 -8.45 -4.43 -18.56
N GLY A 119 -7.57 -5.30 -18.03
CA GLY A 119 -6.17 -5.42 -18.42
C GLY A 119 -5.20 -4.40 -17.80
N TYR A 120 -5.68 -3.51 -16.93
CA TYR A 120 -4.85 -2.54 -16.20
C TYR A 120 -4.30 -3.14 -14.91
N TRP A 121 -3.00 -2.93 -14.68
CA TRP A 121 -2.37 -3.29 -13.42
C TRP A 121 -2.84 -2.38 -12.29
N ARG A 122 -3.18 -3.00 -11.16
CA ARG A 122 -3.50 -2.34 -9.90
C ARG A 122 -2.55 -2.83 -8.83
N SER A 123 -2.28 -1.96 -7.86
CA SER A 123 -1.53 -2.32 -6.65
C SER A 123 -2.46 -2.36 -5.45
N SER A 124 -2.20 -3.27 -4.54
CA SER A 124 -2.89 -3.40 -3.26
C SER A 124 -1.94 -3.82 -2.15
N VAL A 125 -2.38 -3.67 -0.92
CA VAL A 125 -1.67 -4.19 0.25
C VAL A 125 -2.45 -5.37 0.79
N THR A 126 -1.81 -6.52 0.93
CA THR A 126 -2.38 -7.63 1.71
C THR A 126 -1.94 -7.48 3.15
N ALA A 127 -2.91 -7.25 4.04
CA ALA A 127 -2.64 -7.00 5.45
C ALA A 127 -2.30 -8.30 6.19
N GLU A 128 -1.16 -8.28 6.87
CA GLU A 128 -0.74 -9.31 7.82
C GLU A 128 -1.11 -8.94 9.25
N ILE A 129 -1.19 -7.64 9.55
CA ILE A 129 -1.63 -7.09 10.83
C ILE A 129 -2.49 -5.86 10.53
N VAL A 130 -3.63 -5.78 11.22
CA VAL A 130 -4.48 -4.58 11.24
C VAL A 130 -4.79 -4.21 12.69
N SER A 131 -4.75 -2.92 12.96
CA SER A 131 -5.06 -2.37 14.28
C SER A 131 -5.86 -1.08 14.11
N PRO A 132 -7.17 -1.09 14.38
CA PRO A 132 -7.95 0.13 14.55
C PRO A 132 -7.33 1.03 15.64
N LEU A 133 -7.27 2.34 15.40
CA LEU A 133 -6.82 3.30 16.40
C LEU A 133 -8.05 4.00 16.98
N ILE A 134 -8.37 3.67 18.23
CA ILE A 134 -9.44 4.31 19.00
C ILE A 134 -8.81 5.39 19.88
N GLY A 135 -9.40 6.59 19.91
CA GLY A 135 -9.12 7.59 20.95
C GLY A 135 -8.06 8.66 20.65
N LEU A 136 -7.55 8.77 19.42
CA LEU A 136 -6.77 9.96 19.04
C LEU A 136 -7.73 11.02 18.47
N SER A 137 -8.10 12.00 19.31
CA SER A 137 -8.81 13.21 18.91
C SER A 137 -8.17 13.82 17.65
N THR A 138 -8.99 14.08 16.63
CA THR A 138 -8.67 15.01 15.56
C THR A 138 -8.90 16.42 16.08
N VAL A 139 -7.96 17.31 15.79
CA VAL A 139 -8.35 18.68 15.46
C VAL A 139 -8.96 18.54 14.07
N ASP A 140 -10.27 18.69 13.96
CA ASP A 140 -10.97 18.67 12.69
C ASP A 140 -10.52 19.90 11.90
N THR A 141 -9.61 19.69 10.94
CA THR A 141 -9.47 20.62 9.82
C THR A 141 -10.45 20.12 8.77
N ASP A 142 -11.64 20.73 8.76
CA ASP A 142 -12.63 20.64 7.69
C ASP A 142 -12.04 21.17 6.37
N ASP A 143 -11.14 20.40 5.78
CA ASP A 143 -10.72 20.60 4.40
C ASP A 143 -11.61 19.71 3.54
N ASP A 144 -12.84 20.18 3.31
CA ASP A 144 -13.69 19.76 2.19
C ASP A 144 -12.98 20.13 0.87
N ILE A 145 -12.00 19.33 0.47
CA ILE A 145 -11.41 19.43 -0.85
C ILE A 145 -12.38 18.76 -1.80
N GLN A 146 -13.21 19.58 -2.44
CA GLN A 146 -13.94 19.18 -3.64
C GLN A 146 -12.93 18.64 -4.65
N ALA A 147 -13.11 17.38 -5.05
CA ALA A 147 -12.45 16.85 -6.23
C ALA A 147 -12.84 17.77 -7.40
N GLU A 148 -11.86 18.39 -8.05
CA GLU A 148 -12.08 19.06 -9.33
C GLU A 148 -12.82 18.07 -10.24
N LYS A 149 -13.98 18.50 -10.73
CA LYS A 149 -14.70 17.81 -11.79
C LYS A 149 -13.77 17.72 -12.98
N VAL A 150 -13.33 16.51 -13.29
CA VAL A 150 -12.89 16.19 -14.65
C VAL A 150 -14.15 16.29 -15.49
N GLU A 151 -14.16 17.21 -16.46
CA GLU A 151 -15.20 17.29 -17.47
C GLU A 151 -15.18 15.96 -18.25
N ASP A 152 -16.13 15.08 -17.94
CA ASP A 152 -16.43 13.93 -18.78
C ASP A 152 -17.22 14.46 -19.98
N ASP A 153 -16.54 14.56 -21.13
CA ASP A 153 -17.18 14.70 -22.43
C ASP A 153 -18.08 13.47 -22.65
N GLU A 154 -19.40 13.68 -22.54
CA GLU A 154 -20.41 12.69 -22.87
C GLU A 154 -20.40 12.40 -24.37
N GLU A 155 -19.71 11.35 -24.82
CA GLU A 155 -20.09 10.63 -26.03
C GLU A 155 -21.09 9.53 -25.67
N ILE A 156 -22.36 9.88 -25.87
CA ILE A 156 -23.53 9.01 -25.82
C ILE A 156 -23.38 7.94 -26.91
N LEU A 157 -23.06 6.70 -26.51
CA LEU A 157 -23.26 5.50 -27.33
C LEU A 157 -24.50 4.76 -26.79
N THR A 158 -25.66 5.05 -27.40
CA THR A 158 -26.86 4.23 -27.25
C THR A 158 -26.72 3.01 -28.15
N ASP A 159 -26.36 1.86 -27.59
CA ASP A 159 -26.55 0.57 -28.26
C ASP A 159 -27.92 0.00 -27.88
N GLU A 160 -28.83 0.02 -28.85
CA GLU A 160 -30.12 -0.66 -28.82
C GLU A 160 -29.92 -2.18 -28.67
N MET A 161 -30.11 -2.70 -27.46
CA MET A 161 -30.38 -4.12 -27.27
C MET A 161 -31.84 -4.42 -27.56
N ASN A 162 -32.16 -4.73 -28.82
CA ASN A 162 -33.40 -5.42 -29.18
C ASN A 162 -33.26 -6.89 -28.79
N ASP A 163 -33.74 -7.21 -27.60
CA ASP A 163 -33.89 -8.56 -27.10
C ASP A 163 -35.39 -8.89 -27.03
N LYS A 164 -35.82 -9.84 -27.86
CA LYS A 164 -36.70 -10.98 -27.52
C LYS A 164 -37.90 -11.27 -28.46
N PHE A 165 -37.83 -12.51 -28.96
CA PHE A 165 -38.84 -13.57 -28.92
C PHE A 165 -40.01 -13.54 -29.92
N ASP A 166 -40.00 -14.58 -30.76
CA ASP A 166 -41.08 -15.55 -31.00
C ASP A 166 -42.52 -15.06 -31.05
N ALA A 167 -43.14 -15.18 -32.23
CA ALA A 167 -44.39 -15.93 -32.39
C ALA A 167 -44.79 -16.05 -33.88
N GLU A 168 -44.89 -17.31 -34.33
CA GLU A 168 -45.99 -17.86 -35.15
C GLU A 168 -46.68 -16.92 -36.17
N LYS A 169 -46.48 -17.14 -37.48
CA LYS A 169 -47.27 -18.02 -38.38
C LYS A 169 -46.88 -17.83 -39.84
#